data_AF-A0A9X8VKN9-F1
#
_entry.id   AF-A0A9X8VKN9-F1
#
_cell.length_a   1.000
_cell.length_b   1.000
_cell.length_c   1.000
_cell.angle_alpha   90.00
_cell.angle_beta   90.00
_cell.angle_gamma   90.00
#
_symmetry.space_group_name_H-M   'P 1'
#
loop_
_entity.id
_entity.type
_entity.pdbx_description
1 polymer ?
#
loop_
_entity_poly.entity_id
_entity_poly.type
_entity_poly.pdbx_seq_one_letter_code
_entity_poly.pdbx_strand_id
1 'polypeptide(L)' 'MTKLLVLYYSMYGHIERLAQAVAEGANRVDNVDVTIKRVPETMTPEAFAKAGGKQHQQAPVATPQELADYDGIIFG' A
#
# COMPACT_ATOMS: atom_id res chain seq x y z
N MET A 1 18.29 3.02 -10.50
CA MET A 1 17.45 2.60 -9.37
C MET A 1 16.03 2.55 -9.86
N THR A 2 15.47 1.36 -9.96
CA THR A 2 14.10 1.09 -10.39
C THR A 2 13.15 1.36 -9.23
N LYS A 3 12.17 2.24 -9.41
CA LYS A 3 11.19 2.58 -8.38
C LYS A 3 9.98 1.66 -8.48
N LEU A 4 9.72 0.90 -7.42
CA LEU A 4 8.59 -0.02 -7.35
C LEU A 4 7.59 0.47 -6.29
N LEU A 5 6.33 0.62 -6.68
CA LEU A 5 5.24 0.91 -5.76
C LEU A 5 4.49 -0.38 -5.41
N VAL A 6 4.37 -0.67 -4.12
CA VAL A 6 3.36 -1.61 -3.60
C VAL A 6 2.17 -0.77 -3.11
N LEU A 7 1.12 -0.71 -3.93
CA LEU A 7 -0.09 0.05 -3.64
C LEU A 7 -1.19 -0.89 -3.17
N TYR A 8 -1.78 -0.63 -2.01
CA TYR A 8 -2.78 -1.55 -1.46
C TYR A 8 -4.03 -0.92 -0.86
N TYR A 9 -5.08 -1.73 -0.73
CA TYR A 9 -6.22 -1.48 0.15
C TYR A 9 -6.36 -2.60 1.18
N SER A 10 -6.51 -2.27 2.46
CA SER A 10 -6.68 -3.29 3.49
C SER A 10 -7.67 -2.83 4.55
N MET A 11 -8.83 -3.49 4.60
CA MET A 11 -9.83 -3.22 5.64
C MET A 11 -9.42 -3.82 6.98
N TYR A 12 -8.96 -5.07 7.00
CA TYR A 12 -8.67 -5.83 8.23
C TYR A 12 -7.18 -6.13 8.48
N GLY A 13 -6.27 -5.61 7.65
CA GLY A 13 -4.83 -5.78 7.82
C GLY A 13 -4.20 -6.97 7.07
N HIS A 14 -4.98 -7.90 6.52
CA HIS A 14 -4.42 -9.04 5.77
C HIS A 14 -3.59 -8.61 4.56
N ILE A 15 -4.13 -7.68 3.77
CA ILE A 15 -3.45 -7.16 2.58
C ILE A 15 -2.28 -6.26 2.98
N GLU A 16 -2.37 -5.50 4.07
CA GLU A 16 -1.24 -4.73 4.60
C GLU A 16 -0.06 -5.66 4.94
N ARG A 17 -0.32 -6.80 5.60
CA ARG A 17 0.71 -7.79 5.91
C ARG A 17 1.31 -8.39 4.64
N LEU A 18 0.48 -8.66 3.64
CA LEU A 18 0.94 -9.16 2.34
C LEU A 18 1.80 -8.12 1.62
N ALA A 19 1.39 -6.85 1.61
CA ALA A 19 2.13 -5.74 1.00
C ALA A 19 3.51 -5.58 1.64
N GLN A 20 3.63 -5.72 2.96
CA GLN A 20 4.91 -5.74 3.66
C GLN A 20 5.80 -6.91 3.18
N ALA A 21 5.26 -8.13 3.08
CA ALA A 21 6.01 -9.29 2.60
C ALA A 21 6.44 -9.16 1.12
N VAL A 22 5.58 -8.59 0.28
CA VAL A 22 5.90 -8.27 -1.13
C VAL A 22 7.05 -7.26 -1.19
N ALA A 23 6.98 -6.19 -0.39
CA ALA A 23 8.05 -5.19 -0.35
C ALA A 23 9.36 -5.75 0.20
N GLU A 24 9.31 -6.58 1.25
CA GLU A 24 10.48 -7.31 1.77
C GLU A 24 11.12 -8.21 0.69
N GLY A 25 10.31 -8.85 -0.16
CA GLY A 25 10.80 -9.66 -1.28
C GLY A 25 11.43 -8.81 -2.39
N ALA A 26 10.76 -7.74 -2.80
CA ALA A 26 11.22 -6.85 -3.86
C ALA A 26 12.51 -6.10 -3.48
N ASN A 27 12.66 -5.70 -2.20
CA ASN A 27 13.88 -5.06 -1.67
C ASN A 27 15.12 -5.97 -1.70
N ARG A 28 14.98 -7.27 -2.00
CA ARG A 28 16.14 -8.18 -2.16
C ARG A 28 16.76 -8.11 -3.55
N VAL A 29 16.12 -7.45 -4.50
CA VAL A 29 16.63 -7.28 -5.86
C VAL A 29 17.54 -6.06 -5.89
N ASP A 30 18.76 -6.22 -6.41
CA ASP A 30 19.72 -5.13 -6.52
C ASP A 30 19.15 -3.95 -7.34
N ASN A 31 19.43 -2.72 -6.88
CA ASN A 31 19.05 -1.48 -7.55
C ASN A 31 17.52 -1.24 -7.68
N VAL A 32 16.70 -1.90 -6.85
CA VAL A 32 15.25 -1.64 -6.71
C VAL A 32 14.99 -0.87 -5.42
N ASP A 33 14.24 0.23 -5.52
CA ASP A 33 13.73 1.02 -4.39
C ASP A 33 12.22 0.82 -4.27
N VAL A 34 11.78 0.28 -3.13
CA VAL A 34 10.38 -0.12 -2.93
C VAL A 34 9.67 0.82 -1.97
N THR A 35 8.57 1.40 -2.43
CA THR A 35 7.68 2.23 -1.62
C THR A 35 6.36 1.51 -1.37
N ILE A 36 5.85 1.56 -0.14
CA ILE A 36 4.53 1.02 0.21
C ILE A 36 3.57 2.19 0.43
N LYS A 37 2.43 2.18 -0.25
CA LYS A 37 1.33 3.14 -0.01
C LYS A 37 -0.02 2.45 0.01
N ARG A 38 -1.02 3.15 0.55
CA ARG A 38 -2.40 2.70 0.52
C ARG A 38 -3.28 3.63 -0.30
N VAL A 39 -4.39 3.12 -0.82
CA VAL A 39 -5.43 3.96 -1.41
C VAL A 39 -6.30 4.60 -0.31
N PRO A 40 -7.00 5.71 -0.62
CA PRO A 40 -7.99 6.29 0.30
C PRO A 40 -9.11 5.30 0.65
N GLU A 41 -9.60 5.35 1.89
CA GLU A 41 -10.81 4.64 2.28
C GLU A 41 -12.03 5.30 1.63
N THR A 42 -12.99 4.48 1.19
CA THR A 42 -14.23 4.90 0.53
C THR A 42 -15.43 4.93 1.48
N MET A 43 -15.38 4.15 2.56
CA MET A 43 -16.37 4.19 3.63
C MET A 43 -16.26 5.47 4.45
N THR A 44 -17.38 5.91 5.03
CA THR A 44 -17.33 6.96 6.05
C THR A 44 -16.56 6.45 7.29
N PRO A 45 -15.91 7.35 8.06
CA PRO A 45 -15.17 6.94 9.25
C PRO A 45 -16.03 6.15 10.25
N GLU A 46 -17.30 6.52 10.42
CA GLU A 46 -18.25 5.82 11.30
C GLU A 46 -18.56 4.39 10.81
N ALA A 47 -18.88 4.24 9.52
CA ALA A 47 -19.19 2.93 8.96
C ALA A 47 -17.96 2.01 8.98
N PHE A 48 -16.78 2.56 8.69
CA PHE A 48 -15.51 1.83 8.75
C PHE A 48 -15.20 1.35 10.17
N ALA A 49 -15.35 2.23 11.17
CA ALA A 49 -15.17 1.88 12.58
C ALA A 49 -16.15 0.79 13.03
N LYS A 50 -17.44 0.94 12.69
CA LYS A 50 -18.49 -0.02 13.03
C LYS A 50 -18.29 -1.39 12.40
N ALA A 51 -17.71 -1.43 11.20
CA ALA A 51 -17.37 -2.66 10.51
C ALA A 51 -16.09 -3.34 11.04
N GLY A 52 -15.40 -2.76 12.03
CA GLY A 52 -14.16 -3.32 12.59
C GLY A 52 -12.94 -3.07 11.70
N GLY A 53 -12.98 -2.04 10.85
CA GLY A 53 -11.86 -1.66 9.99
C GLY A 53 -10.64 -1.22 10.81
N LYS A 54 -9.45 -1.64 10.37
CA LYS A 54 -8.17 -1.27 10.98
C LYS A 54 -7.86 0.21 10.73
N GLN A 55 -8.01 1.03 11.77
CA GLN A 55 -7.91 2.49 11.67
C GLN A 55 -6.49 3.03 11.55
N HIS A 56 -5.49 2.29 12.07
CA HIS A 56 -4.10 2.72 12.07
C HIS A 56 -3.27 1.82 11.16
N GLN A 57 -2.93 2.36 9.99
CA GLN A 57 -2.04 1.73 9.01
C GLN A 57 -0.87 2.68 8.78
N GLN A 58 0.35 2.15 8.78
CA GLN A 58 1.56 2.98 8.72
C GLN A 58 1.80 3.59 7.33
N ALA A 59 1.34 2.90 6.28
CA ALA A 59 1.55 3.34 4.91
C ALA A 59 0.78 4.65 4.60
N PRO A 60 1.43 5.65 3.99
CA PRO A 60 0.78 6.89 3.61
C PRO A 60 -0.23 6.64 2.47
N VAL A 61 -1.19 7.55 2.34
CA VAL A 61 -2.19 7.51 1.26
C VAL A 61 -1.55 7.99 -0.04
N ALA A 62 -1.74 7.24 -1.12
CA ALA A 62 -1.30 7.60 -2.46
C ALA A 62 -2.25 8.57 -3.16
N THR A 63 -1.73 9.30 -4.13
CA THR A 63 -2.54 10.04 -5.11
C THR A 63 -2.48 9.34 -6.48
N PRO A 64 -3.46 9.55 -7.37
CA PRO A 64 -3.37 8.99 -8.72
C PRO A 64 -2.20 9.54 -9.54
N GLN A 65 -1.76 10.77 -9.28
CA GLN A 65 -0.75 11.47 -10.07
C GLN A 65 0.65 10.86 -9.89
N GLU A 66 0.99 10.44 -8.67
CA GLU A 66 2.31 9.86 -8.38
C GLU A 66 2.49 8.45 -8.95
N LEU A 67 1.42 7.79 -9.42
CA LEU A 67 1.57 6.44 -10.01
C LEU A 67 2.49 6.44 -11.22
N ALA A 68 2.59 7.57 -11.94
CA ALA A 68 3.49 7.75 -13.07
C ALA A 68 4.97 7.89 -12.66
N ASP A 69 5.28 8.08 -11.37
CA ASP A 69 6.65 8.25 -10.88
C ASP A 69 7.38 6.91 -10.64
N TYR A 70 6.69 5.78 -10.82
CA TYR A 70 7.20 4.44 -10.56
C TYR A 70 7.36 3.65 -11.87
N ASP A 71 8.41 2.83 -11.92
CA ASP A 71 8.71 1.95 -13.05
C ASP A 71 7.86 0.67 -13.02
N GLY A 72 7.32 0.32 -11.85
CA GLY A 72 6.42 -0.82 -11.66
C GLY A 72 5.47 -0.61 -10.48
N ILE A 73 4.29 -1.21 -10.58
CA ILE A 73 3.27 -1.15 -9.53
C ILE A 73 2.73 -2.55 -9.27
N ILE A 74 2.71 -2.95 -8.00
CA ILE A 74 2.05 -4.16 -7.51
C ILE A 74 0.81 -3.73 -6.73
N PHE A 75 -0.36 -4.23 -7.15
CA PHE A 75 -1.64 -3.94 -6.52
C PHE A 75 -2.05 -5.05 -5.56
N GLY A 76 -2.54 -4.67 -4.38
CA GLY A 76 -3.00 -5.57 -3.31
C GLY A 76 -4.32 -5.15 -2.69
#